data_AF-A0AAW8AJR4-F1
#
_entry.id   AF-A0AAW8AJR4-F1
#
_cell.length_a   1.000
_cell.length_b   1.000
_cell.length_c   1.000
_cell.angle_alpha   90.00
_cell.angle_beta   90.00
_cell.angle_gamma   90.00
#
_symmetry.space_group_name_H-M   'P 1'
#
loop_
_entity.id
_entity.type
_entity.pdbx_description
1 polymer ?
#
loop_
_entity_poly.entity_id
_entity_poly.type
_entity_poly.pdbx_seq_one_letter_code
_entity_poly.pdbx_strand_id
1 'polypeptide(L)' 'ALPEDLAQVLFSHQKQLEEKGVMQKRNTGKTPKQLVTIRLSADVVEKFRAGGKGWQTRINEVLRQYVAQLK' A
#
# COMPACT_ATOMS: atom_id res chain seq x y z
N ALA A 1 -22.32 6.57 1.94
CA ALA A 1 -21.42 7.31 1.04
C ALA A 1 -20.48 8.13 1.92
N LEU A 2 -19.18 8.18 1.60
CA LEU A 2 -18.27 9.09 2.30
C LEU A 2 -18.67 10.53 1.93
N PRO A 3 -18.66 11.49 2.88
CA PRO A 3 -18.97 12.89 2.57
C PRO A 3 -18.07 13.37 1.45
N GLU A 4 -18.64 13.93 0.39
CA GLU A 4 -17.90 14.43 -0.78
C GLU A 4 -16.78 15.42 -0.37
N ASP A 5 -16.97 16.12 0.75
CA ASP A 5 -16.02 17.07 1.32
C ASP A 5 -14.70 16.43 1.81
N LEU A 6 -14.75 15.24 2.41
CA LEU A 6 -13.55 14.55 2.90
C LEU A 6 -12.73 13.94 1.77
N ALA A 7 -13.41 13.45 0.73
CA ALA A 7 -12.76 13.04 -0.51
C ALA A 7 -12.04 14.24 -1.13
N GLN A 8 -12.73 15.38 -1.23
CA GLN A 8 -12.17 16.62 -1.76
C GLN A 8 -10.91 17.07 -1.00
N VAL A 9 -10.91 16.99 0.33
CA VAL A 9 -9.75 17.39 1.18
C VAL A 9 -8.56 16.45 1.00
N LEU A 10 -8.76 15.13 0.92
CA LEU A 10 -7.69 14.16 0.67
C LEU A 10 -7.08 14.33 -0.73
N PHE A 11 -7.91 14.57 -1.75
CA PHE A 11 -7.45 14.81 -3.11
C PHE A 11 -6.77 16.18 -3.28
N SER A 12 -7.16 17.19 -2.50
CA SER A 12 -6.56 18.53 -2.54
C SER A 12 -5.14 18.55 -1.97
N HIS A 13 -4.88 17.77 -0.91
CA HIS A 13 -3.53 17.63 -0.36
C HIS A 13 -2.60 16.87 -1.32
N GLN A 14 -3.13 15.85 -2.01
CA GLN A 14 -2.41 15.07 -3.03
C GLN A 14 -1.86 15.96 -4.14
N LYS A 15 -2.67 16.91 -4.65
CA LYS A 15 -2.28 17.83 -5.74
C LYS A 15 -1.15 18.80 -5.34
N GLN A 16 -1.17 19.30 -4.11
CA GLN A 16 -0.11 20.21 -3.61
C GLN A 16 1.25 19.53 -3.44
N LEU A 17 1.27 18.21 -3.23
CA LEU A 17 2.53 17.45 -3.15
C LEU A 17 3.14 17.17 -4.52
N GLU A 18 2.33 17.06 -5.56
CA GLU A 18 2.79 16.89 -6.96
C GLU A 18 3.41 18.18 -7.51
N GLU A 19 2.81 19.35 -7.25
CA GLU A 19 3.34 20.66 -7.70
C GLU A 19 4.70 21.01 -7.09
N LYS A 20 4.98 20.54 -5.86
CA LYS A 20 6.22 20.88 -5.14
C LYS A 20 7.44 20.04 -5.55
N GLY A 21 7.32 19.10 -6.50
CA GLY A 21 8.46 18.37 -7.08
C GLY A 21 9.23 17.47 -6.10
N VAL A 22 8.76 17.30 -4.86
CA VAL A 22 9.40 16.48 -3.82
C VAL A 22 9.13 14.98 -4.04
N MET A 23 8.16 14.64 -4.88
CA MET A 23 7.79 13.26 -5.17
C MET A 23 8.37 12.84 -6.51
N GLN A 24 9.53 12.18 -6.49
CA GLN A 24 9.96 11.41 -7.65
C GLN A 24 8.86 10.39 -7.99
N LYS A 25 8.16 10.62 -9.09
CA LYS A 25 7.26 9.63 -9.69
C LYS A 25 8.14 8.42 -10.02
N ARG A 26 8.11 7.39 -9.16
CA ARG A 26 8.69 6.08 -9.49
C ARG A 26 7.94 5.56 -10.70
N ASN A 27 8.48 5.83 -11.88
CA ASN A 27 8.04 5.23 -13.11
C ASN A 27 8.45 3.76 -13.06
N THR A 28 7.50 2.84 -12.86
CA THR A 28 7.77 1.43 -13.15
C THR A 28 6.45 0.75 -13.49
N GLY A 29 6.21 0.54 -14.79
CA GLY A 29 4.96 0.04 -15.36
C GLY A 29 4.62 -1.41 -15.01
N LYS A 30 4.18 -1.67 -13.79
CA LYS A 30 3.58 -2.96 -13.39
C LYS A 30 2.37 -2.66 -12.54
N THR A 31 1.20 -3.12 -13.00
CA THR A 31 -0.09 -3.26 -12.28
C THR A 31 -0.17 -2.56 -10.91
N PRO A 32 -1.02 -1.53 -10.76
CA PRO A 32 -1.10 -0.77 -9.51
C PRO A 32 -1.40 -1.69 -8.32
N LYS A 33 -0.73 -1.45 -7.19
CA LYS A 33 -1.08 -2.12 -5.92
C LYS A 33 -2.50 -1.67 -5.55
N GLN A 34 -3.41 -2.62 -5.42
CA GLN A 34 -4.76 -2.34 -4.94
C GLN A 34 -4.73 -2.21 -3.42
N LEU A 35 -5.28 -1.10 -2.90
CA LEU A 35 -5.48 -0.93 -1.46
C LEU A 35 -6.68 -1.79 -1.06
N VAL A 36 -6.41 -2.90 -0.38
CA VAL A 36 -7.42 -3.82 0.13
C VAL A 36 -7.31 -3.91 1.65
N THR A 37 -8.45 -3.81 2.34
CA THR A 37 -8.52 -4.00 3.79
C THR A 37 -8.76 -5.48 4.07
N ILE A 38 -7.69 -6.21 4.38
CA ILE A 38 -7.76 -7.64 4.77
C ILE A 38 -7.47 -7.78 6.27
N ARG A 39 -8.14 -8.74 6.92
CA ARG A 39 -7.83 -9.13 8.30
C ARG A 39 -6.83 -10.28 8.27
N LEU A 40 -5.76 -10.13 9.06
CA LEU A 40 -4.71 -11.13 9.24
C LEU A 40 -4.66 -11.53 10.71
N SER A 41 -4.25 -12.75 11.01
CA SER A 41 -4.03 -13.21 12.39
C SER A 41 -3.01 -12.31 13.10
N ALA A 42 -3.24 -12.04 14.39
CA ALA A 42 -2.39 -11.16 15.19
C ALA A 42 -0.93 -11.62 15.20
N ASP A 43 -0.68 -12.91 15.41
CA ASP A 43 0.68 -13.49 15.45
C ASP A 43 1.45 -13.28 14.15
N VAL A 44 0.75 -13.34 13.01
CA VAL A 44 1.35 -13.10 11.69
C VAL A 44 1.78 -11.64 11.59
N VAL A 45 0.88 -10.71 11.94
CA VAL A 45 1.17 -9.27 11.88
C VAL A 45 2.33 -8.90 12.80
N GLU A 46 2.38 -9.44 14.02
CA GLU A 46 3.47 -9.20 14.97
C GLU A 46 4.81 -9.69 14.44
N LYS A 47 4.88 -10.92 13.92
CA LYS A 47 6.12 -11.47 13.33
C LYS A 47 6.66 -10.61 12.19
N PHE A 48 5.80 -10.16 11.28
CA PHE A 48 6.24 -9.31 10.18
C PHE A 48 6.64 -7.91 10.68
N ARG A 49 5.87 -7.31 11.60
CA ARG A 49 6.18 -5.99 12.18
C ARG A 49 7.50 -5.96 12.94
N ALA A 50 7.85 -7.04 13.65
CA ALA A 50 9.14 -7.18 14.33
C ALA A 50 10.33 -7.08 13.35
N GLY A 51 10.13 -7.39 12.07
CA GLY A 51 11.11 -7.20 11.00
C GLY A 51 11.35 -5.74 10.58
N GLY A 52 10.65 -4.77 11.19
CA GLY A 52 10.89 -3.35 11.02
C GLY A 52 10.32 -2.73 9.74
N LYS A 53 10.98 -1.67 9.26
CA LYS A 53 10.53 -0.90 8.09
C LYS A 53 10.40 -1.80 6.86
N GLY A 54 9.26 -1.72 6.18
CA GLY A 54 9.01 -2.51 4.96
C GLY A 54 8.35 -3.88 5.21
N TRP A 55 7.90 -4.18 6.43
CA TRP A 55 7.17 -5.42 6.73
C TRP A 55 5.94 -5.65 5.82
N GLN A 56 5.25 -4.58 5.41
CA GLN A 56 4.13 -4.65 4.45
C GLN A 56 4.57 -5.09 3.05
N THR A 57 5.76 -4.66 2.61
CA THR A 57 6.33 -5.13 1.34
C THR A 57 6.65 -6.62 1.44
N ARG A 58 7.25 -7.02 2.57
CA ARG A 58 7.69 -8.40 2.82
C ARG A 58 6.51 -9.38 2.88
N ILE A 59 5.42 -9.03 3.56
CA ILE A 59 4.21 -9.86 3.57
C ILE A 59 3.56 -9.96 2.19
N ASN A 60 3.54 -8.88 1.41
CA ASN A 60 3.06 -8.91 0.03
C ASN A 60 3.92 -9.83 -0.87
N GLU A 61 5.24 -9.90 -0.67
CA GLU A 61 6.11 -10.84 -1.40
C GLU A 61 5.79 -12.30 -1.06
N VAL A 62 5.56 -12.62 0.21
CA VAL A 62 5.15 -13.97 0.65
C VAL A 62 3.82 -14.37 0.02
N LEU A 63 2.83 -13.47 0.01
CA LEU A 63 1.55 -13.72 -0.64
C LEU A 63 1.71 -13.97 -2.15
N ARG A 64 2.60 -13.23 -2.82
CA ARG A 64 2.91 -13.44 -4.25
C ARG A 64 3.54 -14.81 -4.52
N GLN A 65 4.48 -15.22 -3.67
CA GLN A 65 5.12 -16.54 -3.79
C GLN A 65 4.10 -17.67 -3.59
N TYR A 66 3.24 -17.55 -2.58
CA TYR A 66 2.17 -18.53 -2.33
C TYR A 66 1.21 -18.64 -3.53
N VAL A 67 0.76 -17.51 -4.09
CA VAL A 67 -0.11 -17.52 -5.29
C VAL A 67 0.59 -18.13 -6.50
N ALA A 68 1.90 -17.94 -6.66
CA ALA A 68 2.67 -18.56 -7.74
C ALA A 68 2.77 -20.09 -7.58
N GLN A 69 2.73 -20.61 -6.35
CA GLN A 69 2.74 -22.05 -6.04
C GLN A 69 1.36 -22.71 -6.19
N LEU A 70 0.27 -21.96 -6.17
CA LEU A 70 -1.09 -22.47 -6.42
C LEU A 70 -1.36 -22.80 -7.90
N LYS A 71 -0.35 -22.66 -8.76
CA LYS A 71 -0.43 -22.98 -10.19
C LYS A 71 -0.10 -24.43 -10.49
#